data_AF-A0A1W9M7Q4-F1
#
_entry.id   AF-A0A1W9M7Q4-F1
#
_cell.length_a   1.000
_cell.length_b   1.000
_cell.length_c   1.000
_cell.angle_alpha   90.00
_cell.angle_beta   90.00
_cell.angle_gamma   90.00
#
_symmetry.space_group_name_H-M   'P 1'
#
loop_
_entity.id
_entity.type
_entity.pdbx_description
1 polymer ?
#
loop_
_entity_poly.entity_id
_entity_poly.type
_entity_poly.pdbx_seq_one_letter_code
_entity_poly.pdbx_strand_id
1 'polypeptide(L)'
;MEVQKDFRELSELFNEHKVEYLIVGGYALAFHGVPRYTGDIDIFVKPDTENAIRILKALDEFGFGSLDLKEEDFRSPNKVVQLGYPPVRIDIITSISGISWDEAYEERDKGKYGDVTVY
;
A
#
# COMPACT_ATOMS: atom_id res chain seq x y z
N MET A 1 5.05 -2.02 19.10
CA MET A 1 5.52 -2.71 17.88
C MET A 1 6.66 -1.88 17.34
N GLU A 2 7.82 -2.47 17.12
CA GLU A 2 8.90 -1.77 16.43
C GLU A 2 8.42 -1.42 15.02
N VAL A 3 8.62 -0.18 14.60
CA VAL A 3 8.15 0.31 13.30
C VAL A 3 9.04 -0.30 12.22
N GLN A 4 8.46 -1.05 11.28
CA GLN A 4 9.22 -1.58 10.17
C GLN A 4 9.61 -0.43 9.24
N LYS A 5 10.92 -0.26 9.04
CA LYS A 5 11.48 0.87 8.31
C LYS A 5 10.93 0.96 6.89
N ASP A 6 10.93 -0.16 6.17
CA ASP A 6 10.51 -0.21 4.77
C ASP A 6 9.04 0.17 4.59
N PHE A 7 8.16 -0.25 5.51
CA PHE A 7 6.73 0.10 5.48
C PHE A 7 6.51 1.59 5.75
N ARG A 8 7.27 2.14 6.71
CA ARG A 8 7.26 3.57 7.03
C ARG A 8 7.73 4.40 5.84
N GLU A 9 8.89 4.05 5.26
CA GLU A 9 9.53 4.77 4.16
C GLU A 9 8.69 4.73 2.88
N LEU A 10 8.13 3.57 2.53
CA LEU A 10 7.20 3.48 1.39
C LEU A 10 5.95 4.34 1.60
N SER A 11 5.38 4.34 2.81
CA SER A 11 4.21 5.16 3.13
C SER A 11 4.53 6.67 3.06
N GLU A 12 5.75 7.06 3.46
CA GLU A 12 6.24 8.43 3.35
C GLU A 12 6.32 8.86 1.88
N LEU A 13 6.95 8.04 1.02
CA LEU A 13 7.02 8.28 -0.42
C LEU A 13 5.65 8.30 -1.08
N PHE A 14 4.74 7.39 -0.69
CA PHE A 14 3.37 7.39 -1.21
C PHE A 14 2.64 8.69 -0.89
N ASN A 15 2.82 9.24 0.32
CA ASN A 15 2.27 10.53 0.68
C ASN A 15 2.89 11.68 -0.14
N GLU A 16 4.21 11.68 -0.33
CA GLU A 16 4.92 12.72 -1.10
C GLU A 16 4.48 12.76 -2.58
N HIS A 17 4.34 11.58 -3.18
CA HIS A 17 3.86 11.43 -4.56
C HIS A 17 2.33 11.49 -4.68
N LYS A 18 1.60 11.68 -3.58
CA LYS A 18 0.13 11.76 -3.52
C LYS A 18 -0.55 10.53 -4.10
N VAL A 19 0.01 9.35 -3.80
CA VAL A 19 -0.58 8.06 -4.11
C VAL A 19 -1.88 7.93 -3.31
N GLU A 20 -2.95 7.53 -3.99
CA GLU A 20 -4.22 7.15 -3.39
C GLU A 20 -4.11 5.67 -2.96
N TYR A 21 -3.91 5.44 -1.66
CA TYR A 21 -3.74 4.10 -1.06
C TYR A 21 -4.45 3.97 0.29
N LEU A 22 -4.69 2.72 0.70
CA LEU A 22 -5.21 2.30 1.99
C LEU A 22 -4.41 1.09 2.49
N ILE A 23 -4.06 1.05 3.77
CA ILE A 23 -3.53 -0.14 4.43
C ILE A 23 -4.71 -1.02 4.80
N VAL A 24 -4.67 -2.27 4.36
CA VAL A 24 -5.69 -3.28 4.67
C VAL A 24 -5.07 -4.50 5.34
N GLY A 25 -5.85 -5.55 5.57
CA GLY A 25 -5.34 -6.82 6.08
C GLY A 25 -4.87 -6.75 7.55
N GLY A 26 -3.79 -7.47 7.86
CA GLY A 26 -3.34 -7.70 9.25
C GLY A 26 -2.99 -6.42 10.01
N TYR A 27 -2.37 -5.45 9.34
CA TYR A 27 -2.02 -4.16 9.94
C TYR A 27 -3.26 -3.29 10.24
N ALA A 28 -4.26 -3.29 9.35
CA ALA A 28 -5.52 -2.60 9.60
C ALA A 28 -6.29 -3.25 10.77
N LEU A 29 -6.32 -4.59 10.86
CA LEU A 29 -6.92 -5.28 12.00
C LEU A 29 -6.25 -4.89 13.32
N ALA A 30 -4.92 -4.79 13.35
CA ALA A 30 -4.18 -4.35 14.53
C ALA A 30 -4.53 -2.90 14.92
N PHE A 31 -4.70 -2.02 13.94
CA PHE A 31 -5.17 -0.63 14.17
C PHE A 31 -6.56 -0.59 14.83
N HIS A 32 -7.48 -1.45 14.40
CA HIS A 32 -8.82 -1.57 15.00
C HIS A 32 -8.87 -2.46 16.27
N GLY A 33 -7.72 -2.79 16.87
CA GLY A 33 -7.65 -3.48 18.16
C GLY A 33 -7.73 -5.00 18.10
N VAL A 34 -7.61 -5.61 16.92
CA VAL A 34 -7.60 -7.07 16.72
C VAL A 34 -6.24 -7.50 16.14
N PRO A 35 -5.15 -7.44 16.93
CA PRO A 35 -3.82 -7.73 16.41
C PRO A 35 -3.70 -9.18 15.93
N ARG A 36 -3.09 -9.33 14.74
CA ARG A 36 -2.78 -10.61 14.13
C ARG A 36 -1.33 -10.59 13.67
N TYR A 37 -0.58 -11.67 13.92
CA TYR A 37 0.75 -11.81 13.38
C TYR A 37 0.70 -11.96 11.86
N THR A 38 1.48 -11.14 11.15
CA THR A 38 1.50 -11.08 9.69
C THR A 38 2.93 -10.79 9.24
N GLY A 39 3.34 -11.34 8.10
CA GLY A 39 4.71 -11.21 7.57
C GLY A 39 4.80 -10.20 6.44
N ASP A 40 3.76 -9.40 6.28
CA ASP A 40 3.42 -8.65 5.10
C ASP A 40 2.54 -7.44 5.47
N ILE A 41 2.61 -6.39 4.67
CA ILE A 41 1.64 -5.29 4.67
C ILE A 41 0.90 -5.29 3.34
N ASP A 42 -0.43 -5.26 3.42
CA ASP A 42 -1.31 -5.18 2.25
C ASP A 42 -1.68 -3.72 2.01
N ILE A 43 -1.34 -3.19 0.84
CA ILE A 43 -1.62 -1.81 0.44
C ILE A 43 -2.59 -1.84 -0.74
N PHE A 44 -3.86 -1.52 -0.49
CA PHE A 44 -4.87 -1.35 -1.51
C PHE A 44 -4.67 0.01 -2.20
N VAL A 45 -4.56 0.03 -3.51
CA VAL A 45 -4.36 1.25 -4.30
C VAL A 45 -5.49 1.44 -5.31
N LYS A 46 -5.78 2.70 -5.62
CA LYS A 46 -6.74 3.04 -6.67
C LYS A 46 -6.26 2.54 -8.03
N PRO A 47 -7.05 1.71 -8.74
CA PRO A 47 -6.67 1.16 -10.04
C PRO A 47 -6.99 2.14 -11.17
N ASP A 48 -6.25 3.24 -11.25
CA ASP A 48 -6.34 4.18 -12.36
C ASP A 48 -4.96 4.60 -12.89
N THR A 49 -4.94 5.17 -14.10
CA THR A 49 -3.69 5.57 -14.77
C THR A 49 -2.91 6.62 -14.00
N GLU A 50 -3.58 7.61 -13.41
CA GLU A 50 -2.91 8.70 -12.71
C GLU A 50 -2.22 8.19 -11.44
N ASN A 51 -2.91 7.34 -10.67
CA ASN A 51 -2.37 6.73 -9.48
C ASN A 51 -1.26 5.73 -9.81
N ALA A 52 -1.40 4.94 -10.89
CA ALA A 52 -0.35 4.04 -11.36
C ALA A 52 0.96 4.77 -11.67
N ILE A 53 0.90 5.94 -12.31
CA ILE A 53 2.08 6.77 -12.58
C ILE A 53 2.73 7.27 -11.28
N ARG A 54 1.92 7.66 -10.28
CA ARG A 54 2.43 8.12 -8.98
C ARG A 54 3.10 6.97 -8.21
N ILE A 55 2.51 5.78 -8.24
CA ILE A 55 3.08 4.57 -7.63
C ILE A 55 4.44 4.27 -8.27
N LEU A 56 4.54 4.26 -9.59
CA LEU A 56 5.81 3.99 -10.28
C LEU A 56 6.91 4.98 -9.89
N LYS A 57 6.59 6.28 -9.77
CA LYS A 57 7.55 7.29 -9.30
C LYS A 57 7.99 7.05 -7.87
N ALA A 58 7.06 6.74 -6.97
CA ALA A 58 7.38 6.43 -5.59
C ALA A 58 8.23 5.15 -5.48
N LEU A 59 7.94 4.13 -6.28
CA LEU A 59 8.71 2.88 -6.31
C LEU A 59 10.11 3.07 -6.92
N ASP A 60 10.26 3.95 -7.91
CA ASP A 60 11.58 4.33 -8.45
C ASP A 60 12.47 4.92 -7.35
N GLU A 61 11.93 5.89 -6.59
CA GLU A 61 12.62 6.54 -5.47
C GLU A 61 12.87 5.60 -4.29
N PHE A 62 11.95 4.67 -4.03
CA PHE A 62 12.10 3.63 -3.01
C PHE A 62 13.20 2.60 -3.33
N GLY A 63 13.71 2.60 -4.58
CA GLY A 63 14.79 1.70 -5.02
C GLY A 63 14.33 0.50 -5.85
N PHE A 64 13.08 0.50 -6.32
CA PHE A 64 12.51 -0.52 -7.20
C PHE A 64 12.43 -0.09 -8.67
N GLY A 65 13.05 1.04 -9.05
CA GLY A 65 13.05 1.56 -10.42
C GLY A 65 13.67 0.64 -11.48
N SER A 66 14.52 -0.30 -11.07
CA SER A 66 15.08 -1.33 -11.97
C SER A 66 14.13 -2.49 -12.25
N LEU A 67 12.99 -2.56 -11.55
CA LEU A 67 11.95 -3.53 -11.89
C LEU A 67 11.23 -3.02 -13.15
N ASP A 68 10.99 -3.91 -14.12
CA ASP A 68 10.17 -3.61 -15.32
C ASP A 68 8.67 -3.56 -14.99
N LEU A 69 8.31 -2.88 -13.89
CA LEU A 69 6.93 -2.63 -13.47
C LEU A 69 6.30 -1.60 -14.41
N LYS A 70 5.05 -1.85 -14.78
CA LYS A 70 4.33 -1.07 -15.79
C LYS A 70 3.08 -0.48 -15.17
N GLU A 71 2.57 0.59 -15.77
CA GLU A 71 1.31 1.20 -15.35
C GLU A 71 0.16 0.18 -15.32
N GLU A 72 0.20 -0.81 -16.23
CA GLU A 72 -0.75 -1.91 -16.31
C GLU A 72 -0.80 -2.78 -15.05
N ASP A 73 0.30 -2.87 -14.30
CA ASP A 73 0.36 -3.65 -13.06
C ASP A 73 -0.44 -2.99 -11.92
N PHE A 74 -0.69 -1.68 -12.01
CA PHE A 74 -1.37 -0.90 -10.98
C PHE A 74 -2.73 -0.35 -11.41
N ARG A 75 -2.94 -0.08 -12.72
CA ARG A 75 -4.23 0.45 -13.22
C ARG A 75 -5.27 -0.65 -13.47
N SER A 76 -4.84 -1.91 -13.62
CA SER A 76 -5.77 -3.00 -13.90
C SER A 76 -6.25 -3.66 -12.62
N PRO A 77 -7.55 -3.97 -12.50
CA PRO A 77 -8.10 -4.65 -11.34
C PRO A 77 -7.54 -6.07 -11.20
N ASN A 78 -7.66 -6.63 -9.99
CA ASN A 78 -7.24 -8.00 -9.65
C ASN A 78 -5.75 -8.27 -9.88
N LYS A 79 -4.90 -7.30 -9.58
CA LYS A 79 -3.44 -7.42 -9.58
C LYS A 79 -2.90 -7.38 -8.16
N VAL A 80 -1.80 -8.11 -7.97
CA VAL A 80 -0.99 -8.09 -6.75
C VAL A 80 0.46 -7.98 -7.20
N VAL A 81 1.13 -6.90 -6.80
CA VAL A 81 2.57 -6.71 -6.97
C VAL A 81 3.24 -6.91 -5.62
N GLN A 82 4.13 -7.89 -5.54
CA GLN A 82 4.81 -8.25 -4.29
C GLN A 82 6.24 -7.73 -4.29
N LEU A 83 6.62 -7.02 -3.23
CA LEU A 83 7.96 -6.51 -3.01
C LEU A 83 8.55 -7.15 -1.75
N GLY A 84 9.77 -7.69 -1.88
CA GLY A 84 10.46 -8.35 -0.77
C GLY A 84 9.91 -9.73 -0.42
N TYR A 85 10.13 -10.16 0.83
CA TYR A 85 9.75 -11.47 1.35
C TYR A 85 9.43 -11.40 2.86
N PRO A 86 8.60 -12.31 3.40
CA PRO A 86 8.29 -12.30 4.82
C PRO A 86 9.55 -12.42 5.71
N PRO A 87 9.63 -11.72 6.85
CA PRO A 87 8.53 -11.02 7.53
C PRO A 87 8.34 -9.55 7.11
N VAL A 88 9.03 -9.07 6.07
CA VAL A 88 8.96 -7.69 5.56
C VAL A 88 8.58 -7.73 4.08
N ARG A 89 7.39 -8.26 3.77
CA ARG A 89 6.83 -8.23 2.42
C ARG A 89 5.83 -7.08 2.29
N ILE A 90 5.78 -6.47 1.11
CA ILE A 90 4.76 -5.46 0.76
C ILE A 90 3.96 -6.02 -0.40
N ASP A 91 2.64 -6.10 -0.24
CA ASP A 91 1.72 -6.51 -1.29
C ASP A 91 0.90 -5.28 -1.72
N ILE A 92 1.18 -4.76 -2.92
CA ILE A 92 0.38 -3.68 -3.53
C ILE A 92 -0.74 -4.34 -4.33
N ILE A 93 -1.98 -4.11 -3.93
CA ILE A 93 -3.16 -4.77 -4.48
C ILE A 93 -4.11 -3.77 -5.14
N THR A 94 -4.69 -4.14 -6.26
CA THR A 94 -5.57 -3.23 -7.05
C THR A 94 -7.05 -3.58 -6.93
N SER A 95 -7.39 -4.60 -6.15
CA SER A 95 -8.77 -5.00 -5.86
C SER A 95 -8.83 -5.82 -4.57
N ILE A 96 -9.92 -5.67 -3.83
CA ILE A 96 -10.29 -6.51 -2.70
C ILE A 96 -11.72 -7.03 -2.86
N SER A 97 -12.04 -8.15 -2.23
CA SER A 97 -13.37 -8.74 -2.34
C SER A 97 -14.38 -7.99 -1.47
N GLY A 98 -15.55 -7.67 -2.04
CA GLY A 98 -16.72 -7.22 -1.28
C GLY A 98 -16.86 -5.71 -1.12
N ILE A 99 -15.91 -4.91 -1.62
CA ILE A 99 -15.99 -3.44 -1.61
C ILE A 99 -15.18 -2.85 -2.77
N SER A 100 -15.67 -1.77 -3.37
CA SER A 100 -14.96 -1.01 -4.40
C SER A 100 -13.90 -0.07 -3.79
N TRP A 101 -13.02 0.47 -4.64
CA TRP A 101 -12.08 1.51 -4.20
C TRP A 101 -12.80 2.72 -3.61
N ASP A 102 -13.82 3.24 -4.31
CA ASP A 102 -14.50 4.47 -3.90
C ASP A 102 -15.21 4.32 -2.55
N GLU A 103 -15.93 3.20 -2.36
CA GLU A 103 -16.58 2.87 -1.08
C GLU A 103 -15.56 2.73 0.06
N ALA A 104 -14.43 2.04 -0.18
CA ALA A 104 -13.38 1.87 0.83
C ALA A 104 -12.69 3.20 1.16
N TYR A 105 -12.49 4.06 0.16
CA TYR A 105 -11.83 5.35 0.33
C TYR A 105 -12.72 6.38 1.02
N GLU A 106 -14.04 6.34 0.79
CA GLU A 106 -15.02 7.22 1.45
C GLU A 106 -15.05 6.97 2.97
N GLU A 107 -15.03 5.71 3.39
CA GLU A 107 -15.11 5.28 4.79
C GLU A 107 -13.73 5.07 5.46
N ARG A 108 -12.65 5.54 4.83
CA ARG A 108 -11.30 5.31 5.35
C ARG A 108 -11.04 6.04 6.67
N ASP A 109 -10.22 5.42 7.51
CA ASP A 109 -9.72 6.05 8.73
C ASP A 109 -8.32 6.61 8.54
N LYS A 110 -8.03 7.73 9.20
CA LYS A 110 -6.69 8.28 9.25
C LYS A 110 -5.92 7.68 10.43
N GLY A 111 -4.82 7.00 10.14
CA GLY A 111 -3.96 6.36 11.13
C GLY A 111 -2.56 6.96 11.22
N LYS A 112 -1.73 6.33 12.07
CA LYS A 112 -0.28 6.55 12.12
C LYS A 112 0.45 5.23 12.08
N TYR A 113 1.47 5.15 11.24
CA TYR A 113 2.47 4.09 11.24
C TYR A 113 3.82 4.67 11.64
N GLY A 114 4.18 4.51 12.92
CA GLY A 114 5.25 5.30 13.52
C GLY A 114 4.87 6.79 13.58
N ASP A 115 5.67 7.62 12.93
CA ASP A 115 5.46 9.07 12.76
C ASP A 115 4.75 9.45 11.46
N VAL A 116 4.63 8.51 10.51
CA VAL A 116 4.01 8.75 9.20
C VAL A 116 2.50 8.61 9.29
N THR A 117 1.78 9.54 8.65
CA THR A 117 0.32 9.43 8.47
C THR A 117 0.01 8.39 7.43
N VAL A 118 -0.94 7.50 7.72
CA VAL A 118 -1.42 6.47 6.79
C VAL A 118 -2.94 6.48 6.74
N TYR A 119 -3.49 5.82 5.73
CA TYR A 119 -4.92 5.69 5.48
C TYR A 119 -5.28 4.22 5.26
#